data_AF-A0A1F4UIU5-F1
#
_entry.id   AF-A0A1F4UIU5-F1
#
_cell.length_a   1.000
_cell.length_b   1.000
_cell.length_c   1.000
_cell.angle_alpha   90.00
_cell.angle_beta   90.00
_cell.angle_gamma   90.00
#
_symmetry.space_group_name_H-M   'P 1'
#
loop_
_entity.id
_entity.type
_entity.pdbx_description
1 polymer ?
#
loop_
_entity_poly.entity_id
_entity_poly.type
_entity_poly.pdbx_seq_one_letter_code
_entity_poly.pdbx_strand_id
1 'polypeptide(L)'
;MTVKDYARKLKIKEKLLYYLTLPYRLATAKRRALPDFLIISTQKGGTTSLLRLLEQHPQIHAPHTELHYFSNDSNYQKGSLWYRSHLPLRSALVPGDVAGEKTPGYLFSSKAAERINEDLPNAKLIGLLRNPTERAISHYFMALRKGTKQHPISEAMMTREERPRSFKKRGPKEINLWLLGDPIKRKKHGAGEILDGDWDLDTQTLGRSNKFVSRPLYQSIVAHFKDGVPWEKTSLFQGYLLKRMRNTGVVRGVNNMQELIDKYNDKVDKLYDSVRKEGILLPSKGRPKIDFMYVHIGRGGEIIWTGGGNHRLFIARYLNIGQIPVRVWWRHKKWQKIREKLNADRSRWGEDWVKPYLNHPDLEDIPQRQK
;
A
#
# COMPACT_ATOMS: atom_id res chain seq x y z
N MET A 1 21.40 31.20 20.12
CA MET A 1 20.22 30.38 19.78
C MET A 1 20.07 30.40 18.26
N THR A 2 20.18 29.27 17.58
CA THR A 2 20.16 29.27 16.10
C THR A 2 18.73 29.42 15.56
N VAL A 3 18.56 29.89 14.32
CA VAL A 3 17.24 29.95 13.64
C VAL A 3 16.55 28.59 13.64
N LYS A 4 17.32 27.48 13.58
CA LYS A 4 16.81 26.11 13.69
C LYS A 4 16.24 25.80 15.08
N ASP A 5 16.89 26.27 16.15
CA ASP A 5 16.43 26.05 17.53
C ASP A 5 15.13 26.82 17.82
N TYR A 6 15.03 28.05 17.29
CA TYR A 6 13.82 28.87 17.39
C TYR A 6 12.65 28.22 16.64
N ALA A 7 12.86 27.78 15.39
CA ALA A 7 11.84 27.08 14.60
C ALA A 7 11.41 25.74 15.23
N ARG A 8 12.32 25.04 15.90
CA ARG A 8 12.02 23.81 16.64
C ARG A 8 11.16 24.09 17.87
N LYS A 9 11.48 25.13 18.66
CA LYS A 9 10.67 25.57 19.80
C LYS A 9 9.28 26.03 19.37
N LEU A 10 9.16 26.76 18.25
CA LEU A 10 7.87 27.19 17.71
C LEU A 10 6.96 26.00 17.38
N LYS A 11 7.48 25.00 16.67
CA LYS A 11 6.74 23.77 16.33
C LYS A 11 6.32 22.96 17.57
N ILE A 12 7.13 22.94 18.62
CA ILE A 12 6.79 22.29 19.88
C ILE A 12 5.62 23.03 20.55
N LYS A 13 5.67 24.37 20.60
CA LYS A 13 4.61 25.21 21.16
C LYS A 13 3.27 25.05 20.41
N GLU A 14 3.31 25.08 19.08
CA GLU A 14 2.12 24.86 18.23
C GLU A 14 1.51 23.47 18.44
N LYS A 15 2.36 22.45 18.56
CA LYS A 15 1.92 21.07 18.80
C LYS A 15 1.31 20.90 20.19
N LEU A 16 1.91 21.50 21.22
CA LEU A 16 1.34 21.53 22.58
C LEU A 16 0.00 22.26 22.60
N LEU A 17 -0.09 23.44 21.99
CA LEU A 17 -1.34 24.19 21.90
C LEU A 17 -2.44 23.42 21.15
N TYR A 18 -2.08 22.67 20.11
CA TYR A 18 -2.99 21.75 19.44
C TYR A 18 -3.58 20.71 20.41
N TYR A 19 -2.73 19.96 21.12
CA TYR A 19 -3.22 18.91 22.04
C TYR A 19 -4.01 19.48 23.22
N LEU A 20 -3.62 20.63 23.76
CA LEU A 20 -4.34 21.30 24.85
C LEU A 20 -5.73 21.79 24.40
N THR A 21 -5.86 22.24 23.15
CA THR A 21 -7.14 22.75 22.64
C THR A 21 -7.99 21.70 21.93
N LEU A 22 -7.46 20.51 21.66
CA LEU A 22 -8.15 19.45 20.92
C LEU A 22 -9.46 19.00 21.57
N PRO A 23 -9.56 18.77 22.90
CA PRO A 23 -10.82 18.40 23.54
C PRO A 23 -11.93 19.45 23.30
N TYR A 24 -11.59 20.72 23.48
CA TYR A 24 -12.51 21.84 23.21
C TYR A 24 -12.90 21.93 21.73
N ARG A 25 -11.93 21.77 20.82
CA ARG A 25 -12.17 21.80 19.37
C ARG A 25 -13.10 20.66 18.92
N LEU A 26 -12.95 19.47 19.49
CA LEU A 26 -13.83 18.32 19.23
C LEU A 26 -15.23 18.54 19.83
N ALA A 27 -15.31 18.99 21.09
CA ALA A 27 -16.59 19.30 21.74
C ALA A 27 -17.40 20.35 20.97
N THR A 28 -16.71 21.30 20.32
CA THR A 28 -17.33 22.37 19.52
C THR A 28 -17.45 22.07 18.03
N ALA A 29 -17.04 20.88 17.56
CA ALA A 29 -16.94 20.56 16.13
C ALA A 29 -18.25 20.77 15.34
N LYS A 30 -19.40 20.43 15.94
CA LYS A 30 -20.72 20.61 15.30
C LYS A 30 -21.07 22.09 15.06
N ARG A 31 -20.47 23.01 15.81
CA ARG A 31 -20.65 24.47 15.70
C ARG A 31 -19.59 25.15 14.84
N ARG A 32 -18.62 24.39 14.31
CA ARG A 32 -17.58 24.90 13.41
C ARG A 32 -18.03 24.86 11.95
N ALA A 33 -17.47 25.75 11.14
CA ALA A 33 -17.78 25.86 9.72
C ALA A 33 -17.38 24.59 8.94
N LEU A 34 -17.91 24.47 7.73
CA LEU A 34 -17.32 23.66 6.67
C LEU A 34 -16.54 24.61 5.75
N PRO A 35 -15.55 24.13 4.98
CA PRO A 35 -14.83 24.98 4.07
C PRO A 35 -15.71 25.31 2.86
N ASP A 36 -15.74 26.59 2.50
CA ASP A 36 -16.37 27.11 1.29
C ASP A 36 -15.45 26.95 0.07
N PHE A 37 -14.14 26.81 0.30
CA PHE A 37 -13.16 26.49 -0.74
C PHE A 37 -12.07 25.54 -0.28
N LEU A 38 -11.51 24.80 -1.23
CA LEU A 38 -10.37 23.90 -1.05
C LEU A 38 -9.26 24.27 -2.03
N ILE A 39 -8.05 24.52 -1.52
CA ILE A 39 -6.85 24.61 -2.35
C ILE A 39 -6.32 23.19 -2.56
N ILE A 40 -6.76 22.57 -3.66
CA ILE A 40 -6.46 21.18 -4.04
C ILE A 40 -5.24 21.07 -4.96
N SER A 41 -4.39 22.09 -4.99
CA SER A 41 -3.35 22.33 -6.01
C SER A 41 -2.14 21.41 -5.91
N THR A 42 -1.15 21.55 -6.79
CA THR A 42 0.03 20.67 -6.77
C THR A 42 1.04 20.99 -5.66
N GLN A 43 1.70 19.95 -5.11
CA GLN A 43 2.85 20.13 -4.23
C GLN A 43 3.96 20.88 -4.98
N LYS A 44 4.51 21.92 -4.32
CA LYS A 44 5.47 22.88 -4.89
C LYS A 44 4.91 23.81 -5.97
N GLY A 45 3.59 23.88 -6.12
CA GLY A 45 2.91 24.86 -6.97
C GLY A 45 2.87 26.28 -6.39
N GLY A 46 3.21 26.47 -5.10
CA GLY A 46 3.13 27.79 -4.43
C GLY A 46 1.95 27.94 -3.48
N THR A 47 1.28 26.84 -3.12
CA THR A 47 0.06 26.82 -2.30
C THR A 47 0.20 27.49 -0.94
N THR A 48 1.36 27.39 -0.28
CA THR A 48 1.63 28.10 0.98
C THR A 48 1.69 29.62 0.77
N SER A 49 2.28 30.08 -0.34
CA SER A 49 2.32 31.51 -0.66
C SER A 49 0.93 32.04 -0.99
N LEU A 50 0.16 31.27 -1.77
CA LEU A 50 -1.24 31.61 -2.07
C LEU A 50 -2.07 31.72 -0.79
N LEU A 51 -1.98 30.73 0.11
CA LEU A 51 -2.72 30.78 1.37
C LEU A 51 -2.36 32.02 2.19
N ARG A 52 -1.06 32.37 2.29
CA ARG A 52 -0.62 33.58 2.99
C ARG A 52 -1.14 34.87 2.36
N LEU A 53 -1.26 34.93 1.03
CA LEU A 53 -1.83 36.08 0.34
C LEU A 53 -3.33 36.19 0.59
N LEU A 54 -4.05 35.06 0.54
CA LEU A 54 -5.48 35.02 0.85
C LEU A 54 -5.76 35.40 2.30
N GLU A 55 -4.94 34.94 3.25
CA GLU A 55 -5.05 35.27 4.68
C GLU A 55 -4.80 36.76 4.98
N GLN A 56 -4.29 37.57 4.04
CA GLN A 56 -4.25 39.02 4.20
C GLN A 56 -5.63 39.67 4.09
N HIS A 57 -6.58 38.99 3.46
CA HIS A 57 -7.95 39.45 3.37
C HIS A 57 -8.68 39.15 4.70
N PRO A 58 -9.29 40.15 5.36
CA PRO A 58 -9.84 39.98 6.72
C PRO A 58 -10.98 38.96 6.81
N GLN A 59 -11.61 38.66 5.67
CA GLN A 59 -12.74 37.73 5.57
C GLN A 59 -12.33 36.28 5.25
N ILE A 60 -11.04 35.97 5.12
CA ILE A 60 -10.57 34.62 4.80
C ILE A 60 -10.03 33.92 6.03
N HIS A 61 -10.59 32.75 6.34
CA HIS A 61 -10.22 31.97 7.53
C HIS A 61 -9.84 30.54 7.14
N ALA A 62 -8.57 30.18 7.33
CA ALA A 62 -8.10 28.84 6.99
C ALA A 62 -7.00 28.34 7.95
N PRO A 63 -6.92 27.03 8.21
CA PRO A 63 -5.80 26.48 8.96
C PRO A 63 -4.53 26.49 8.11
N HIS A 64 -3.42 26.92 8.71
CA HIS A 64 -2.10 26.86 8.06
C HIS A 64 -1.61 25.42 7.84
N THR A 65 -2.10 24.48 8.65
CA THR A 65 -1.70 23.07 8.63
C THR A 65 -2.48 22.30 7.56
N GLU A 66 -1.76 21.49 6.78
CA GLU A 66 -2.38 20.56 5.82
C GLU A 66 -3.07 19.43 6.58
N LEU A 67 -4.38 19.29 6.41
CA LEU A 67 -5.17 18.32 7.19
C LEU A 67 -5.10 16.91 6.62
N HIS A 68 -4.87 16.78 5.31
CA HIS A 68 -4.85 15.49 4.61
C HIS A 68 -6.11 14.65 4.87
N TYR A 69 -7.26 15.29 5.13
CA TYR A 69 -8.47 14.59 5.55
C TYR A 69 -9.02 13.70 4.43
N PHE A 70 -9.21 14.25 3.24
CA PHE A 70 -9.79 13.52 2.11
C PHE A 70 -8.82 12.52 1.47
N SER A 71 -7.51 12.78 1.51
CA SER A 71 -6.47 11.91 0.92
C SER A 71 -5.96 10.79 1.84
N ASN A 72 -6.06 10.94 3.17
CA ASN A 72 -5.53 9.96 4.13
C ASN A 72 -6.66 9.17 4.80
N ASP A 73 -6.70 7.85 4.57
CA ASP A 73 -7.75 6.97 5.10
C ASP A 73 -7.88 7.03 6.63
N SER A 74 -6.77 7.13 7.37
CA SER A 74 -6.79 7.22 8.83
C SER A 74 -7.36 8.55 9.32
N ASN A 75 -7.15 9.64 8.60
CA ASN A 75 -7.76 10.92 8.96
C ASN A 75 -9.25 10.95 8.58
N TYR A 76 -9.62 10.41 7.42
CA TYR A 76 -11.02 10.32 7.01
C TYR A 76 -11.87 9.49 7.98
N GLN A 77 -11.33 8.36 8.47
CA GLN A 77 -11.99 7.51 9.46
C GLN A 77 -12.27 8.20 10.81
N LYS A 78 -11.57 9.29 11.13
CA LYS A 78 -11.88 10.10 12.33
C LYS A 78 -13.20 10.87 12.18
N GLY A 79 -13.76 10.92 10.97
CA GLY A 79 -15.06 11.47 10.66
C GLY A 79 -15.09 12.99 10.56
N SER A 80 -16.23 13.50 10.11
CA SER A 80 -16.43 14.92 9.80
C SER A 80 -16.28 15.83 11.02
N LEU A 81 -16.55 15.33 12.23
CA LEU A 81 -16.34 16.10 13.46
C LEU A 81 -14.85 16.37 13.72
N TRP A 82 -13.99 15.39 13.47
CA TRP A 82 -12.55 15.61 13.56
C TRP A 82 -12.10 16.63 12.52
N TYR A 83 -12.58 16.55 11.28
CA TYR A 83 -12.27 17.52 10.24
C TYR A 83 -12.66 18.94 10.66
N ARG A 84 -13.92 19.13 11.03
CA ARG A 84 -14.49 20.42 11.47
C ARG A 84 -13.80 21.01 12.68
N SER A 85 -13.19 20.19 13.56
CA SER A 85 -12.42 20.66 14.71
C SER A 85 -11.22 21.56 14.35
N HIS A 86 -10.78 21.54 13.09
CA HIS A 86 -9.69 22.37 12.56
C HIS A 86 -10.16 23.69 11.93
N LEU A 87 -11.48 23.89 11.80
CA LEU A 87 -12.09 25.04 11.14
C LEU A 87 -12.62 26.07 12.16
N PRO A 88 -12.83 27.34 11.77
CA PRO A 88 -13.34 28.37 12.67
C PRO A 88 -14.75 28.02 13.21
N LEU A 89 -15.07 28.57 14.38
CA LEU A 89 -16.44 28.54 14.89
C LEU A 89 -17.32 29.40 13.99
N ARG A 90 -18.54 28.95 13.66
CA ARG A 90 -19.47 29.76 12.87
C ARG A 90 -19.81 31.09 13.54
N SER A 91 -19.84 31.10 14.88
CA SER A 91 -20.08 32.33 15.66
C SER A 91 -18.93 33.34 15.59
N ALA A 92 -17.77 32.95 15.07
CA ALA A 92 -16.63 33.83 14.85
C ALA A 92 -16.56 34.34 13.40
N LEU A 93 -17.49 33.92 12.54
CA LEU A 93 -17.58 34.36 11.15
C LEU A 93 -18.70 35.38 11.02
N VAL A 94 -18.44 36.46 10.28
CA VAL A 94 -19.46 37.47 9.92
C VAL A 94 -19.96 37.25 8.49
N PRO A 95 -21.12 37.82 8.09
CA PRO A 95 -21.57 37.72 6.71
C PRO A 95 -20.50 38.20 5.72
N GLY A 96 -20.22 37.37 4.71
CA GLY A 96 -19.15 37.60 3.73
C GLY A 96 -17.82 36.90 4.07
N ASP A 97 -17.66 36.39 5.29
CA ASP A 97 -16.51 35.55 5.63
C ASP A 97 -16.55 34.20 4.93
N VAL A 98 -15.36 33.71 4.59
CA VAL A 98 -15.15 32.48 3.82
C VAL A 98 -14.13 31.60 4.53
N ALA A 99 -14.53 30.36 4.83
CA ALA A 99 -13.66 29.36 5.42
C ALA A 99 -12.98 28.52 4.34
N GLY A 100 -11.68 28.25 4.49
CA GLY A 100 -10.90 27.49 3.53
C GLY A 100 -10.09 26.35 4.12
N GLU A 101 -9.64 25.43 3.25
CA GLU A 101 -8.64 24.42 3.61
C GLU A 101 -7.64 24.23 2.47
N LYS A 102 -6.38 23.92 2.82
CA LYS A 102 -5.30 23.71 1.85
C LYS A 102 -4.61 22.38 2.11
N THR A 103 -4.84 21.43 1.21
CA THR A 103 -4.03 20.21 1.11
C THR A 103 -3.68 19.96 -0.35
N PRO A 104 -2.42 20.23 -0.74
CA PRO A 104 -1.99 20.04 -2.13
C PRO A 104 -2.03 18.58 -2.61
N GLY A 105 -2.05 17.63 -1.68
CA GLY A 105 -2.14 16.21 -2.03
C GLY A 105 -3.46 15.79 -2.68
N TYR A 106 -4.51 16.62 -2.60
CA TYR A 106 -5.83 16.25 -3.12
C TYR A 106 -5.87 16.15 -4.65
N LEU A 107 -5.11 16.97 -5.39
CA LEU A 107 -5.10 16.93 -6.87
C LEU A 107 -4.83 15.54 -7.45
N PHE A 108 -3.97 14.78 -6.75
CA PHE A 108 -3.43 13.51 -7.22
C PHE A 108 -4.11 12.31 -6.59
N SER A 109 -5.23 12.50 -5.89
CA SER A 109 -5.90 11.45 -5.13
C SER A 109 -7.34 11.27 -5.62
N SER A 110 -7.60 10.18 -6.34
CA SER A 110 -8.96 9.81 -6.79
C SER A 110 -9.94 9.70 -5.62
N LYS A 111 -9.50 9.07 -4.52
CA LYS A 111 -10.27 9.00 -3.27
C LYS A 111 -10.62 10.38 -2.71
N ALA A 112 -9.71 11.34 -2.79
CA ALA A 112 -9.99 12.68 -2.30
C ALA A 112 -11.08 13.35 -3.16
N ALA A 113 -11.03 13.17 -4.48
CA ALA A 113 -12.06 13.69 -5.38
C ALA A 113 -13.46 13.11 -5.06
N GLU A 114 -13.57 11.79 -4.90
CA GLU A 114 -14.83 11.13 -4.52
C GLU A 114 -15.37 11.68 -3.20
N ARG A 115 -14.54 11.70 -2.16
CA ARG A 115 -14.96 12.14 -0.82
C ARG A 115 -15.28 13.63 -0.75
N ILE A 116 -14.57 14.48 -1.50
CA ILE A 116 -14.87 15.92 -1.57
C ILE A 116 -16.22 16.11 -2.25
N ASN A 117 -16.52 15.38 -3.32
CA ASN A 117 -17.81 15.45 -4.00
C ASN A 117 -18.97 15.00 -3.08
N GLU A 118 -18.75 13.97 -2.27
CA GLU A 118 -19.72 13.48 -1.29
C GLU A 118 -19.93 14.46 -0.11
N ASP A 119 -18.84 14.90 0.53
CA ASP A 119 -18.89 15.66 1.78
C ASP A 119 -19.07 17.17 1.58
N LEU A 120 -18.58 17.71 0.45
CA LEU A 120 -18.46 19.13 0.17
C LEU A 120 -18.84 19.47 -1.30
N PRO A 121 -20.04 19.08 -1.77
CA PRO A 121 -20.42 19.23 -3.19
C PRO A 121 -20.42 20.68 -3.68
N ASN A 122 -20.55 21.65 -2.77
CA ASN A 122 -20.62 23.08 -3.10
C ASN A 122 -19.30 23.84 -2.89
N ALA A 123 -18.25 23.18 -2.41
CA ALA A 123 -16.99 23.85 -2.13
C ALA A 123 -16.27 24.23 -3.43
N LYS A 124 -15.77 25.46 -3.52
CA LYS A 124 -14.98 25.91 -4.67
C LYS A 124 -13.60 25.27 -4.65
N LEU A 125 -13.16 24.71 -5.78
CA LEU A 125 -11.85 24.08 -5.89
C LEU A 125 -10.85 25.05 -6.53
N ILE A 126 -9.75 25.32 -5.84
CA ILE A 126 -8.68 26.22 -6.32
C ILE A 126 -7.45 25.38 -6.71
N GLY A 127 -7.13 25.41 -8.00
CA GLY A 127 -5.96 24.78 -8.61
C GLY A 127 -4.91 25.80 -9.01
N LEU A 128 -3.73 25.72 -8.40
CA LEU A 128 -2.53 26.46 -8.73
C LEU A 128 -1.54 25.51 -9.38
N LEU A 129 -1.24 25.79 -10.64
CA LEU A 129 -0.30 25.03 -11.45
C LEU A 129 0.99 25.83 -11.65
N ARG A 130 2.08 25.12 -11.88
CA ARG A 130 3.41 25.68 -12.17
C ARG A 130 3.96 24.92 -13.37
N ASN A 131 4.90 25.54 -14.10
CA ASN A 131 5.71 24.83 -15.08
C ASN A 131 6.16 23.46 -14.51
N PRO A 132 5.85 22.34 -15.19
CA PRO A 132 6.00 21.00 -14.63
C PRO A 132 7.47 20.66 -14.32
N THR A 133 8.40 21.13 -15.15
CA THR A 133 9.84 20.95 -14.98
C THR A 133 10.33 21.67 -13.72
N GLU A 134 10.00 22.95 -13.57
CA GLU A 134 10.39 23.71 -12.39
C GLU A 134 9.76 23.17 -11.10
N ARG A 135 8.50 22.73 -11.17
CA ARG A 135 7.81 22.11 -10.04
C ARG A 135 8.51 20.81 -9.63
N ALA A 136 8.90 19.97 -10.58
CA ALA A 136 9.63 18.74 -10.32
C ALA A 136 10.99 19.03 -9.65
N ILE A 137 11.75 20.01 -10.17
CA ILE A 137 13.03 20.45 -9.58
C ILE A 137 12.81 20.95 -8.15
N SER A 138 11.78 21.77 -7.92
CA SER A 138 11.44 22.27 -6.58
C SER A 138 11.05 21.13 -5.62
N HIS A 139 10.39 20.10 -6.13
CA HIS A 139 9.99 18.92 -5.36
C HIS A 139 11.20 18.08 -4.96
N TYR A 140 12.13 17.86 -5.90
CA TYR A 140 13.42 17.20 -5.67
C TYR A 140 14.18 17.83 -4.49
N PHE A 141 14.42 19.15 -4.54
CA PHE A 141 15.14 19.85 -3.47
C PHE A 141 14.35 19.94 -2.16
N MET A 142 13.01 19.90 -2.20
CA MET A 142 12.22 19.77 -0.97
C MET A 142 12.42 18.39 -0.33
N ALA A 143 12.42 17.31 -1.12
CA ALA A 143 12.63 15.95 -0.61
C ALA A 143 14.02 15.79 0.03
N LEU A 144 15.07 16.32 -0.62
CA LEU A 144 16.43 16.37 -0.05
C LEU A 144 16.46 17.09 1.31
N ARG A 145 15.84 18.27 1.42
CA ARG A 145 15.75 19.02 2.68
C ARG A 145 14.99 18.28 3.79
N LYS A 146 14.05 17.40 3.41
CA LYS A 146 13.31 16.53 4.35
C LYS A 146 14.10 15.26 4.71
N GLY A 147 15.34 15.11 4.25
CA GLY A 147 16.19 13.94 4.53
C GLY A 147 15.86 12.72 3.68
N THR A 148 15.06 12.87 2.62
CA THR A 148 14.79 11.77 1.69
C THR A 148 15.98 11.58 0.77
N LYS A 149 16.57 10.37 0.74
CA LYS A 149 17.62 10.03 -0.24
C LYS A 149 17.05 10.15 -1.65
N GLN A 150 17.70 10.93 -2.51
CA GLN A 150 17.34 11.08 -3.92
C GLN A 150 18.53 10.67 -4.79
N HIS A 151 18.25 10.19 -6.00
CA HIS A 151 19.23 10.07 -7.07
C HIS A 151 19.75 11.45 -7.49
N PRO A 152 20.86 11.55 -8.25
CA PRO A 152 21.21 12.78 -8.96
C PRO A 152 20.02 13.34 -9.74
N ILE A 153 19.90 14.66 -9.85
CA ILE A 153 18.71 15.31 -10.44
C ILE A 153 18.51 14.91 -11.91
N SER A 154 19.59 14.71 -12.68
CA SER A 154 19.53 14.21 -14.05
C SER A 154 18.82 12.87 -14.13
N GLU A 155 19.19 11.91 -13.28
CA GLU A 155 18.53 10.61 -13.17
C GLU A 155 17.08 10.74 -12.69
N ALA A 156 16.85 11.55 -11.65
CA ALA A 156 15.52 11.75 -11.07
C ALA A 156 14.52 12.45 -12.02
N MET A 157 14.99 13.18 -13.02
CA MET A 157 14.16 13.81 -14.06
C MET A 157 13.99 12.92 -15.28
N MET A 158 14.96 12.06 -15.59
CA MET A 158 14.85 11.06 -16.66
C MET A 158 13.98 9.86 -16.27
N THR A 159 13.81 9.62 -14.97
CA THR A 159 12.73 8.75 -14.50
C THR A 159 11.40 9.43 -14.80
N ARG A 160 10.77 9.03 -15.92
CA ARG A 160 9.33 9.24 -16.17
C ARG A 160 8.57 8.91 -14.88
N GLU A 161 7.42 9.52 -14.66
CA GLU A 161 6.57 9.34 -13.47
C GLU A 161 5.95 7.92 -13.37
N GLU A 162 6.72 6.88 -13.69
CA GLU A 162 6.61 5.55 -13.12
C GLU A 162 7.54 5.52 -11.92
N ARG A 163 7.03 5.87 -10.74
CA ARG A 163 7.63 5.38 -9.49
C ARG A 163 6.98 4.04 -9.13
N PRO A 164 7.48 2.89 -9.61
CA PRO A 164 7.54 1.76 -8.70
C PRO A 164 8.46 2.19 -7.56
N ARG A 165 7.99 2.03 -6.32
CA ARG A 165 8.82 2.20 -5.12
C ARG A 165 10.15 1.49 -5.36
N SER A 166 11.27 2.13 -5.05
CA SER A 166 12.61 1.60 -5.28
C SER A 166 12.77 0.18 -4.72
N PHE A 167 12.58 -0.82 -5.57
CA PHE A 167 13.05 -2.17 -5.32
C PHE A 167 14.47 -2.25 -5.90
N LYS A 168 15.44 -2.57 -5.04
CA LYS A 168 16.77 -2.96 -5.53
C LYS A 168 16.56 -4.13 -6.50
N LYS A 169 16.93 -3.95 -7.77
CA LYS A 169 17.04 -5.07 -8.73
C LYS A 169 17.96 -6.12 -8.11
N ARG A 170 17.40 -7.26 -7.76
CA ARG A 170 18.13 -8.45 -7.32
C ARG A 170 17.55 -9.64 -8.08
N GLY A 171 18.44 -10.52 -8.54
CA GLY A 171 18.09 -11.60 -9.46
C GLY A 171 17.13 -12.63 -8.85
N PRO A 172 16.59 -13.55 -9.66
CA PRO A 172 15.56 -14.53 -9.30
C PRO A 172 15.93 -15.54 -8.19
N LYS A 173 17.10 -15.40 -7.56
CA LYS A 173 17.54 -16.15 -6.37
C LYS A 173 17.28 -15.41 -5.04
N GLU A 174 16.77 -14.18 -5.07
CA GLU A 174 16.68 -13.29 -3.90
C GLU A 174 15.26 -12.76 -3.60
N ILE A 175 14.22 -13.57 -3.83
CA ILE A 175 12.86 -13.25 -3.38
C ILE A 175 12.78 -13.44 -1.86
N ASN A 176 13.10 -12.40 -1.07
CA ASN A 176 12.79 -12.38 0.36
C ASN A 176 11.28 -12.09 0.54
N LEU A 177 10.53 -13.04 1.11
CA LEU A 177 9.14 -12.84 1.53
C LEU A 177 9.05 -11.84 2.69
N TRP A 178 7.97 -11.07 2.75
CA TRP A 178 7.62 -10.28 3.93
C TRP A 178 6.55 -11.04 4.72
N LEU A 179 6.85 -11.45 5.95
CA LEU A 179 5.85 -11.99 6.86
C LEU A 179 5.14 -10.86 7.63
N LEU A 180 3.81 -10.79 7.49
CA LEU A 180 3.01 -9.90 8.33
C LEU A 180 2.81 -10.54 9.71
N GLY A 181 3.28 -9.86 10.76
CA GLY A 181 3.02 -10.21 12.14
C GLY A 181 1.51 -10.26 12.47
N ASP A 182 1.15 -11.19 13.33
CA ASP A 182 -0.21 -11.67 13.57
C ASP A 182 -1.08 -10.66 14.36
N PRO A 183 -2.29 -10.28 13.90
CA PRO A 183 -3.26 -9.57 14.72
C PRO A 183 -4.23 -10.57 15.37
N ILE A 184 -4.01 -10.84 16.66
CA ILE A 184 -5.00 -11.18 17.70
C ILE A 184 -6.16 -12.12 17.31
N LYS A 185 -6.06 -13.37 17.80
CA LYS A 185 -7.12 -14.33 18.17
C LYS A 185 -8.39 -14.36 17.29
N ARG A 186 -8.47 -15.32 16.37
CA ARG A 186 -9.73 -16.04 16.05
C ARG A 186 -9.49 -17.55 15.91
N LYS A 187 -10.14 -18.34 16.76
CA LYS A 187 -10.18 -19.81 16.69
C LYS A 187 -11.13 -20.27 15.58
N LYS A 188 -10.57 -20.93 14.56
CA LYS A 188 -11.08 -22.02 13.71
C LYS A 188 -9.92 -22.30 12.76
N HIS A 189 -9.44 -23.54 12.68
CA HIS A 189 -8.15 -23.92 12.10
C HIS A 189 -7.57 -22.94 11.07
N GLY A 190 -6.51 -22.23 11.47
CA GLY A 190 -6.25 -20.87 10.99
C GLY A 190 -4.79 -20.64 10.60
N ALA A 191 -4.59 -19.69 9.69
CA ALA A 191 -3.27 -19.23 9.28
C ALA A 191 -2.33 -19.03 10.49
N GLY A 192 -1.13 -19.63 10.44
CA GLY A 192 -0.12 -19.56 11.49
C GLY A 192 -0.02 -20.81 12.38
N GLU A 193 -0.78 -21.88 12.09
CA GLU A 193 -0.72 -23.12 12.84
C GLU A 193 0.64 -23.82 12.76
N ILE A 194 1.04 -24.44 13.87
CA ILE A 194 2.27 -25.23 13.98
C ILE A 194 1.91 -26.71 13.93
N LEU A 195 2.38 -27.41 12.90
CA LEU A 195 2.11 -28.83 12.68
C LEU A 195 3.39 -29.66 12.74
N ASP A 196 3.28 -30.87 13.27
CA ASP A 196 4.33 -31.89 13.25
C ASP A 196 4.04 -32.95 12.18
N GLY A 197 4.96 -33.88 11.96
CA GLY A 197 4.80 -34.98 11.01
C GLY A 197 5.35 -34.66 9.61
N ASP A 198 5.04 -35.52 8.63
CA ASP A 198 5.76 -35.56 7.35
C ASP A 198 5.06 -34.89 6.16
N TRP A 199 4.13 -33.98 6.45
CA TRP A 199 3.34 -33.27 5.44
C TRP A 199 4.19 -32.40 4.50
N ASP A 200 5.43 -32.08 4.87
CA ASP A 200 6.36 -31.26 4.09
C ASP A 200 7.25 -32.07 3.13
N LEU A 201 7.32 -33.40 3.27
CA LEU A 201 8.25 -34.24 2.50
C LEU A 201 7.83 -34.47 1.03
N ASP A 202 6.54 -34.48 0.73
CA ASP A 202 5.99 -34.67 -0.62
C ASP A 202 5.36 -33.38 -1.15
N THR A 203 6.16 -32.32 -1.25
CA THR A 203 5.65 -30.99 -1.60
C THR A 203 6.43 -30.28 -2.69
N GLN A 204 5.72 -29.50 -3.52
CA GLN A 204 6.35 -28.64 -4.52
C GLN A 204 6.90 -27.39 -3.84
N THR A 205 8.22 -27.27 -3.77
CA THR A 205 8.89 -26.06 -3.28
C THR A 205 8.84 -24.93 -4.30
N LEU A 206 8.53 -23.72 -3.83
CA LEU A 206 8.61 -22.50 -4.63
C LEU A 206 10.08 -22.23 -5.00
N GLY A 207 10.42 -22.26 -6.28
CA GLY A 207 11.72 -21.78 -6.79
C GLY A 207 12.71 -22.83 -7.31
N ARG A 208 12.43 -24.15 -7.22
CA ARG A 208 13.36 -25.20 -7.72
C ARG A 208 12.96 -25.88 -9.02
N SER A 209 11.77 -25.65 -9.58
CA SER A 209 11.36 -26.34 -10.82
C SER A 209 11.02 -25.40 -11.97
N ASN A 210 11.66 -25.62 -13.12
CA ASN A 210 11.29 -25.02 -14.41
C ASN A 210 9.87 -25.40 -14.87
N LYS A 211 9.19 -26.31 -14.17
CA LYS A 211 7.78 -26.69 -14.41
C LYS A 211 6.79 -25.54 -14.18
N PHE A 212 7.24 -24.44 -13.60
CA PHE A 212 6.43 -23.25 -13.36
C PHE A 212 6.02 -22.55 -14.66
N VAL A 213 6.95 -22.37 -15.60
CA VAL A 213 6.69 -21.68 -16.88
C VAL A 213 5.89 -22.54 -17.86
N SER A 214 5.89 -23.86 -17.67
CA SER A 214 5.11 -24.80 -18.48
C SER A 214 3.67 -24.96 -18.00
N ARG A 215 3.24 -24.29 -16.91
CA ARG A 215 1.85 -24.37 -16.45
C ARG A 215 0.92 -23.61 -17.40
N PRO A 216 -0.23 -24.18 -17.81
CA PRO A 216 -1.16 -23.53 -18.74
C PRO A 216 -1.60 -22.13 -18.29
N LEU A 217 -1.82 -21.92 -17.00
CA LEU A 217 -2.20 -20.61 -16.48
C LEU A 217 -1.09 -19.56 -16.68
N TYR A 218 0.19 -19.91 -16.48
CA TYR A 218 1.29 -18.97 -16.70
C TYR A 218 1.43 -18.64 -18.19
N GLN A 219 1.36 -19.65 -19.06
CA GLN A 219 1.40 -19.47 -20.52
C GLN A 219 0.25 -18.58 -21.00
N SER A 220 -0.97 -18.79 -20.49
CA SER A 220 -2.11 -17.92 -20.80
C SER A 220 -1.93 -16.48 -20.34
N ILE A 221 -1.35 -16.26 -19.16
CA ILE A 221 -1.03 -14.89 -18.68
C ILE A 221 -0.04 -14.21 -19.64
N VAL A 222 1.00 -14.93 -20.06
CA VAL A 222 1.96 -14.41 -21.05
C VAL A 222 1.25 -14.11 -22.37
N ALA A 223 0.53 -15.07 -22.95
CA ALA A 223 -0.16 -14.89 -24.22
C ALA A 223 -1.16 -13.73 -24.20
N HIS A 224 -1.91 -13.59 -23.11
CA HIS A 224 -2.91 -12.54 -22.99
C HIS A 224 -2.27 -11.15 -22.82
N PHE A 225 -1.36 -10.97 -21.86
CA PHE A 225 -0.82 -9.65 -21.54
C PHE A 225 0.37 -9.22 -22.42
N LYS A 226 1.10 -10.18 -23.01
CA LYS A 226 2.21 -9.88 -23.93
C LYS A 226 1.73 -9.82 -25.37
N ASP A 227 0.96 -10.84 -25.79
CA ASP A 227 0.65 -11.07 -27.20
C ASP A 227 -0.80 -10.67 -27.55
N GLY A 228 -1.57 -10.12 -26.60
CA GLY A 228 -2.93 -9.63 -26.81
C GLY A 228 -3.96 -10.73 -27.07
N VAL A 229 -3.65 -11.99 -26.77
CA VAL A 229 -4.52 -13.13 -27.05
C VAL A 229 -5.75 -13.09 -26.13
N PRO A 230 -6.99 -13.03 -26.65
CA PRO A 230 -8.18 -13.09 -25.83
C PRO A 230 -8.22 -14.33 -24.92
N TRP A 231 -8.71 -14.21 -23.68
CA TRP A 231 -8.65 -15.27 -22.67
C TRP A 231 -9.18 -16.61 -23.18
N GLU A 232 -10.28 -16.60 -23.92
CA GLU A 232 -10.92 -17.78 -24.49
C GLU A 232 -10.04 -18.52 -25.49
N LYS A 233 -9.08 -17.85 -26.13
CA LYS A 233 -8.13 -18.46 -27.08
C LYS A 233 -6.84 -18.96 -26.40
N THR A 234 -6.65 -18.70 -25.11
CA THR A 234 -5.44 -19.11 -24.40
C THR A 234 -5.43 -20.60 -24.03
N SER A 235 -4.25 -21.16 -23.77
CA SER A 235 -4.07 -22.60 -23.46
C SER A 235 -4.81 -23.05 -22.19
N LEU A 236 -4.99 -22.16 -21.21
CA LEU A 236 -5.84 -22.38 -20.04
C LEU A 236 -7.31 -22.65 -20.42
N PHE A 237 -7.88 -21.82 -21.29
CA PHE A 237 -9.28 -21.96 -21.69
C PHE A 237 -9.46 -23.17 -22.60
N GLN A 238 -8.66 -23.24 -23.67
CA GLN A 238 -8.74 -24.31 -24.68
C GLN A 238 -8.37 -25.69 -24.12
N GLY A 239 -7.35 -25.78 -23.27
CA GLY A 239 -6.87 -27.06 -22.75
C GLY A 239 -7.54 -27.53 -21.46
N TYR A 240 -7.84 -26.62 -20.53
CA TYR A 240 -8.24 -27.00 -19.17
C TYR A 240 -9.66 -26.60 -18.80
N LEU A 241 -10.03 -25.31 -18.93
CA LEU A 241 -11.32 -24.82 -18.46
C LEU A 241 -12.49 -25.31 -19.31
N LEU A 242 -12.32 -25.41 -20.63
CA LEU A 242 -13.32 -25.98 -21.54
C LEU A 242 -13.60 -27.45 -21.22
N LYS A 243 -12.54 -28.26 -21.08
CA LYS A 243 -12.68 -29.68 -20.70
C LYS A 243 -13.36 -29.83 -19.34
N ARG A 244 -12.98 -29.00 -18.37
CA ARG A 244 -13.57 -29.05 -17.03
C ARG A 244 -15.05 -28.62 -17.03
N MET A 245 -15.42 -27.59 -17.81
CA MET A 245 -16.81 -27.13 -17.94
C MET A 245 -17.68 -28.20 -18.57
N ARG A 246 -17.20 -28.87 -19.63
CA ARG A 246 -17.90 -30.00 -20.24
C ARG A 246 -18.13 -31.16 -19.27
N ASN A 247 -17.13 -31.47 -18.44
CA ASN A 247 -17.20 -32.61 -17.53
C ASN A 247 -18.00 -32.34 -16.24
N THR A 248 -17.95 -31.12 -15.71
CA THR A 248 -18.49 -30.80 -14.37
C THR A 248 -19.70 -29.87 -14.40
N GLY A 249 -20.01 -29.24 -15.53
CA GLY A 249 -21.09 -28.26 -15.66
C GLY A 249 -20.88 -26.94 -14.90
N VAL A 250 -19.97 -26.90 -13.91
CA VAL A 250 -19.66 -25.72 -13.10
C VAL A 250 -18.16 -25.60 -12.90
N VAL A 251 -17.59 -24.47 -13.32
CA VAL A 251 -16.17 -24.15 -13.11
C VAL A 251 -16.07 -22.85 -12.33
N ARG A 252 -15.43 -22.89 -11.16
CA ARG A 252 -15.20 -21.69 -10.32
C ARG A 252 -16.50 -20.94 -9.97
N GLY A 253 -17.58 -21.70 -9.75
CA GLY A 253 -18.89 -21.18 -9.35
C GLY A 253 -19.70 -20.56 -10.47
N VAL A 254 -19.29 -20.71 -11.72
CA VAL A 254 -20.07 -20.31 -12.91
C VAL A 254 -20.34 -21.54 -13.77
N ASN A 255 -21.52 -21.60 -14.38
CA ASN A 255 -21.95 -22.69 -15.26
C ASN A 255 -21.96 -22.27 -16.75
N ASN A 256 -21.68 -21.01 -17.03
CA ASN A 256 -21.61 -20.46 -18.38
C ASN A 256 -20.16 -20.10 -18.75
N MET A 257 -19.75 -20.47 -19.97
CA MET A 257 -18.43 -20.14 -20.50
C MET A 257 -18.26 -18.63 -20.71
N GLN A 258 -19.30 -17.94 -21.19
CA GLN A 258 -19.22 -16.50 -21.40
C GLN A 258 -19.01 -15.75 -20.09
N GLU A 259 -19.76 -16.13 -19.04
CA GLU A 259 -19.59 -15.57 -17.70
C GLU A 259 -18.20 -15.86 -17.12
N LEU A 260 -17.62 -17.02 -17.43
CA LEU A 260 -16.24 -17.34 -17.04
C LEU A 260 -15.22 -16.44 -17.75
N ILE A 261 -15.41 -16.16 -19.03
CA ILE A 261 -14.57 -15.25 -19.82
C ILE A 261 -14.69 -13.83 -19.25
N ASP A 262 -15.91 -13.35 -19.04
CA ASP A 262 -16.18 -12.02 -18.48
C ASP A 262 -15.55 -11.86 -17.09
N LYS A 263 -15.61 -12.92 -16.28
CA LYS A 263 -14.93 -12.96 -14.97
C LYS A 263 -13.41 -12.89 -15.07
N TYR A 264 -12.80 -13.43 -16.12
CA TYR A 264 -11.36 -13.32 -16.34
C TYR A 264 -10.97 -11.92 -16.84
N ASN A 265 -11.66 -11.41 -17.87
CA ASN A 265 -11.51 -10.04 -18.35
C ASN A 265 -11.67 -9.02 -17.21
N ASP A 266 -12.67 -9.22 -16.34
CA ASP A 266 -12.90 -8.31 -15.22
C ASP A 266 -11.87 -8.51 -14.10
N LYS A 267 -11.75 -9.72 -13.55
CA LYS A 267 -10.99 -9.92 -12.30
C LYS A 267 -9.50 -10.11 -12.51
N VAL A 268 -9.09 -10.80 -13.58
CA VAL A 268 -7.68 -11.09 -13.81
C VAL A 268 -6.99 -9.88 -14.43
N ASP A 269 -7.65 -9.15 -15.33
CA ASP A 269 -7.05 -7.95 -15.92
C ASP A 269 -6.98 -6.80 -14.91
N LYS A 270 -8.03 -6.59 -14.09
CA LYS A 270 -7.95 -5.65 -12.96
C LYS A 270 -6.85 -6.03 -11.98
N LEU A 271 -6.65 -7.32 -11.72
CA LEU A 271 -5.57 -7.80 -10.88
C LEU A 271 -4.20 -7.55 -11.52
N TYR A 272 -4.06 -7.81 -12.81
CA TYR A 272 -2.84 -7.52 -13.58
C TYR A 272 -2.52 -6.03 -13.54
N ASP A 273 -3.49 -5.17 -13.83
CA ASP A 273 -3.32 -3.73 -13.79
C ASP A 273 -2.98 -3.24 -12.39
N SER A 274 -3.63 -3.77 -11.35
CA SER A 274 -3.29 -3.46 -9.97
C SER A 274 -1.85 -3.86 -9.64
N VAL A 275 -1.43 -5.06 -10.02
CA VAL A 275 -0.08 -5.57 -9.74
C VAL A 275 0.98 -4.84 -10.58
N ARG A 276 0.65 -4.44 -11.81
CA ARG A 276 1.51 -3.66 -12.71
C ARG A 276 1.68 -2.23 -12.21
N LYS A 277 0.60 -1.55 -11.85
CA LYS A 277 0.60 -0.14 -11.42
C LYS A 277 1.14 0.03 -10.01
N GLU A 278 0.78 -0.87 -9.10
CA GLU A 278 0.98 -0.68 -7.66
C GLU A 278 1.98 -1.67 -7.04
N GLY A 279 2.44 -2.67 -7.81
CA GLY A 279 3.08 -3.88 -7.26
C GLY A 279 2.05 -4.77 -6.56
N ILE A 280 2.47 -5.80 -5.84
CA ILE A 280 1.53 -6.53 -4.99
C ILE A 280 1.22 -5.69 -3.75
N LEU A 281 0.01 -5.14 -3.74
CA LEU A 281 -0.56 -4.38 -2.66
C LEU A 281 -0.42 -5.09 -1.30
N LEU A 282 0.41 -4.54 -0.42
CA LEU A 282 0.23 -4.71 1.02
C LEU A 282 -1.06 -3.97 1.43
N PRO A 283 -1.94 -4.59 2.20
CA PRO A 283 -3.16 -3.94 2.62
C PRO A 283 -2.84 -2.80 3.58
N SER A 284 -3.44 -1.65 3.32
CA SER A 284 -3.63 -0.63 4.34
C SER A 284 -4.57 -1.17 5.44
N LYS A 285 -4.35 -0.78 6.70
CA LYS A 285 -5.24 -1.17 7.82
C LYS A 285 -6.69 -0.80 7.47
N GLY A 286 -7.59 -1.80 7.48
CA GLY A 286 -9.04 -1.59 7.32
C GLY A 286 -9.70 -2.18 6.07
N ARG A 287 -9.02 -2.94 5.19
CA ARG A 287 -9.70 -3.69 4.12
C ARG A 287 -10.27 -5.03 4.65
N PRO A 288 -11.51 -5.44 4.31
CA PRO A 288 -12.23 -6.52 5.02
C PRO A 288 -11.83 -7.96 4.65
N LYS A 289 -11.02 -8.17 3.62
CA LYS A 289 -10.53 -9.51 3.26
C LYS A 289 -9.28 -9.36 2.43
N ILE A 290 -8.18 -9.91 2.92
CA ILE A 290 -6.96 -9.99 2.13
C ILE A 290 -6.88 -11.40 1.60
N ASP A 291 -6.92 -11.50 0.30
CA ASP A 291 -6.74 -12.74 -0.42
C ASP A 291 -5.22 -12.90 -0.64
N PHE A 292 -4.49 -13.13 0.46
CA PHE A 292 -3.06 -13.39 0.36
C PHE A 292 -2.81 -14.73 -0.31
N MET A 293 -1.69 -14.85 -1.00
CA MET A 293 -1.17 -16.17 -1.30
C MET A 293 -0.77 -16.83 0.01
N TYR A 294 -1.15 -18.08 0.16
CA TYR A 294 -0.77 -18.87 1.31
C TYR A 294 0.47 -19.69 0.97
N VAL A 295 1.36 -19.81 1.94
CA VAL A 295 2.52 -20.71 1.90
C VAL A 295 2.56 -21.54 3.18
N HIS A 296 3.13 -22.72 3.12
CA HIS A 296 3.59 -23.45 4.30
C HIS A 296 5.10 -23.30 4.43
N ILE A 297 5.61 -23.60 5.63
CA ILE A 297 7.03 -23.53 5.94
C ILE A 297 7.45 -24.90 6.46
N GLY A 298 8.27 -25.60 5.66
CA GLY A 298 8.73 -26.97 5.93
C GLY A 298 9.69 -27.07 7.11
N ARG A 299 10.11 -28.29 7.44
CA ARG A 299 10.96 -28.58 8.61
C ARG A 299 12.32 -27.90 8.57
N GLY A 300 12.86 -27.64 7.39
CA GLY A 300 14.13 -26.95 7.15
C GLY A 300 13.96 -25.47 6.79
N GLY A 301 12.72 -24.95 6.84
CA GLY A 301 12.38 -23.58 6.45
C GLY A 301 11.88 -23.45 5.01
N GLU A 302 11.83 -24.54 4.25
CA GLU A 302 11.43 -24.52 2.84
C GLU A 302 10.05 -23.87 2.66
N ILE A 303 9.95 -22.91 1.74
CA ILE A 303 8.68 -22.26 1.42
C ILE A 303 7.91 -23.17 0.46
N ILE A 304 6.82 -23.72 0.98
CA ILE A 304 5.97 -24.69 0.29
C ILE A 304 4.71 -23.97 -0.19
N TRP A 305 4.33 -24.20 -1.44
CA TRP A 305 3.15 -23.57 -2.02
C TRP A 305 1.89 -24.37 -1.75
N THR A 306 0.82 -23.70 -1.31
CA THR A 306 -0.46 -24.35 -0.94
C THR A 306 -1.43 -24.51 -2.12
N GLY A 307 -1.08 -24.02 -3.32
CA GLY A 307 -1.93 -24.06 -4.51
C GLY A 307 -3.02 -22.97 -4.58
N GLY A 308 -3.11 -22.09 -3.58
CA GLY A 308 -3.94 -20.89 -3.60
C GLY A 308 -3.19 -19.66 -4.16
N GLY A 309 -3.91 -18.76 -4.84
CA GLY A 309 -3.33 -17.48 -5.30
C GLY A 309 -2.53 -17.54 -6.62
N ASN A 310 -2.74 -18.57 -7.44
CA ASN A 310 -1.95 -18.85 -8.65
C ASN A 310 -1.89 -17.68 -9.65
N HIS A 311 -3.01 -16.99 -9.88
CA HIS A 311 -3.04 -15.82 -10.75
C HIS A 311 -2.09 -14.72 -10.28
N ARG A 312 -2.08 -14.41 -8.97
CA ARG A 312 -1.18 -13.39 -8.39
C ARG A 312 0.29 -13.80 -8.54
N LEU A 313 0.60 -15.05 -8.23
CA LEU A 313 1.95 -15.59 -8.34
C LEU A 313 2.48 -15.52 -9.77
N PHE A 314 1.67 -15.93 -10.74
CA PHE A 314 2.05 -15.93 -12.15
C PHE A 314 2.11 -14.54 -12.77
N ILE A 315 1.17 -13.65 -12.43
CA ILE A 315 1.21 -12.23 -12.82
C ILE A 315 2.48 -11.57 -12.27
N ALA A 316 2.78 -11.78 -10.99
CA ALA A 316 3.97 -11.22 -10.36
C ALA A 316 5.26 -11.76 -11.00
N ARG A 317 5.29 -13.05 -11.35
CA ARG A 317 6.41 -13.63 -12.10
C ARG A 317 6.56 -13.00 -13.48
N TYR A 318 5.47 -12.86 -14.23
CA TYR A 318 5.45 -12.28 -15.57
C TYR A 318 5.93 -10.82 -15.55
N LEU A 319 5.46 -10.03 -14.58
CA LEU A 319 5.87 -8.64 -14.36
C LEU A 319 7.26 -8.50 -13.71
N ASN A 320 7.95 -9.61 -13.47
CA ASN A 320 9.27 -9.66 -12.83
C ASN A 320 9.33 -8.93 -11.47
N ILE A 321 8.29 -9.10 -10.65
CA ILE A 321 8.21 -8.55 -9.31
C ILE A 321 9.12 -9.33 -8.37
N GLY A 322 10.08 -8.63 -7.75
CA GLY A 322 11.10 -9.24 -6.92
C GLY A 322 10.63 -9.77 -5.56
N GLN A 323 9.49 -9.30 -5.02
CA GLN A 323 8.95 -9.73 -3.73
C GLN A 323 7.42 -9.71 -3.71
N ILE A 324 6.83 -10.71 -3.05
CA ILE A 324 5.38 -10.88 -2.95
C ILE A 324 4.99 -11.13 -1.49
N PRO A 325 4.00 -10.41 -0.93
CA PRO A 325 3.50 -10.71 0.40
C PRO A 325 2.72 -12.02 0.40
N VAL A 326 3.02 -12.87 1.37
CA VAL A 326 2.37 -14.16 1.57
C VAL A 326 1.91 -14.28 3.02
N ARG A 327 0.94 -15.17 3.27
CA ARG A 327 0.57 -15.60 4.61
C ARG A 327 1.07 -17.01 4.86
N VAL A 328 1.70 -17.22 6.00
CA VAL A 328 2.01 -18.57 6.47
C VAL A 328 0.72 -19.22 6.93
N TRP A 329 0.35 -20.31 6.27
CA TRP A 329 -0.80 -21.12 6.65
C TRP A 329 -0.41 -22.13 7.71
N TRP A 330 0.63 -22.93 7.43
CA TRP A 330 1.22 -23.87 8.39
C TRP A 330 2.72 -23.71 8.49
N ARG A 331 3.26 -23.94 9.68
CA ARG A 331 4.68 -23.95 9.96
C ARG A 331 5.05 -25.28 10.62
N HIS A 332 6.11 -25.91 10.15
CA HIS A 332 6.55 -27.17 10.71
C HIS A 332 7.13 -26.95 12.12
N LYS A 333 6.81 -27.84 13.06
CA LYS A 333 7.23 -27.76 14.46
C LYS A 333 8.75 -27.68 14.64
N LYS A 334 9.52 -28.42 13.83
CA LYS A 334 11.00 -28.34 13.80
C LYS A 334 11.51 -26.93 13.44
N TRP A 335 10.90 -26.27 12.44
CA TRP A 335 11.24 -24.90 12.07
C TRP A 335 10.86 -23.91 13.17
N GLN A 336 9.68 -24.10 13.78
CA GLN A 336 9.26 -23.28 14.92
C GLN A 336 10.24 -23.35 16.10
N LYS A 337 10.79 -24.53 16.42
CA LYS A 337 11.83 -24.68 17.44
C LYS A 337 13.11 -23.89 17.10
N ILE A 338 13.47 -23.79 15.82
CA ILE A 338 14.61 -22.96 15.38
C ILE A 338 14.31 -21.48 15.65
N ARG A 339 13.12 -20.99 15.28
CA ARG A 339 12.68 -19.61 15.55
C ARG A 339 12.73 -19.27 17.04
N GLU A 340 12.20 -20.15 17.88
CA GLU A 340 12.16 -19.96 19.34
C GLU A 340 13.57 -19.87 19.94
N LYS A 341 14.50 -20.72 19.50
CA LYS A 341 15.91 -20.65 19.92
C LYS A 341 16.54 -19.30 19.54
N LEU A 342 16.33 -18.83 18.32
CA LEU A 342 16.88 -17.55 17.84
C LEU A 342 16.24 -16.33 18.52
N ASN A 343 14.98 -16.44 18.94
CA ASN A 343 14.27 -15.38 19.65
C ASN A 343 14.66 -15.31 21.13
N ALA A 344 14.84 -16.48 21.79
CA ALA A 344 15.22 -16.56 23.19
C ALA A 344 16.67 -16.10 23.45
N ASP A 345 17.59 -16.40 22.52
CA ASP A 345 19.01 -16.09 22.71
C ASP A 345 19.61 -15.44 21.45
N ARG A 346 19.73 -14.12 21.53
CA ARG A 346 20.23 -13.29 20.42
C ARG A 346 21.73 -13.44 20.16
N SER A 347 22.48 -14.04 21.09
CA SER A 347 23.92 -14.29 20.88
C SER A 347 24.17 -15.37 19.83
N ARG A 348 23.20 -16.28 19.66
CA ARG A 348 23.27 -17.43 18.74
C ARG A 348 23.23 -17.08 17.27
N TRP A 349 22.85 -15.85 16.92
CA TRP A 349 22.82 -15.39 15.52
C TRP A 349 24.18 -15.42 14.83
N GLY A 350 25.27 -15.50 15.60
CA GLY A 350 26.64 -15.69 15.10
C GLY A 350 27.05 -17.16 14.89
N GLU A 351 26.25 -18.14 15.31
CA GLU A 351 26.61 -19.55 15.23
C GLU A 351 26.52 -20.08 13.78
N ASP A 352 27.41 -21.03 13.44
CA ASP A 352 27.54 -21.55 12.07
C ASP A 352 26.26 -22.19 11.53
N TRP A 353 25.48 -22.85 12.39
CA TRP A 353 24.23 -23.49 12.00
C TRP A 353 23.12 -22.47 11.65
N VAL A 354 23.28 -21.20 12.02
CA VAL A 354 22.31 -20.12 11.72
C VAL A 354 22.59 -19.46 10.36
N LYS A 355 23.84 -19.53 9.88
CA LYS A 355 24.25 -18.93 8.59
C LYS A 355 23.33 -19.26 7.41
N PRO A 356 22.83 -20.50 7.24
CA PRO A 356 21.89 -20.83 6.16
C PRO A 356 20.56 -20.08 6.23
N TYR A 357 20.18 -19.59 7.40
CA TYR A 357 18.86 -19.01 7.67
C TYR A 357 18.87 -17.49 7.84
N LEU A 358 20.03 -16.82 7.82
CA LEU A 358 20.15 -15.38 8.14
C LEU A 358 19.25 -14.45 7.30
N ASN A 359 18.98 -14.83 6.06
CA ASN A 359 18.11 -14.08 5.14
C ASN A 359 16.74 -14.76 4.95
N HIS A 360 16.43 -15.74 5.80
CA HIS A 360 15.18 -16.46 5.67
C HIS A 360 14.03 -15.51 5.97
N PRO A 361 13.11 -15.29 5.02
CA PRO A 361 12.09 -14.26 5.15
C PRO A 361 11.11 -14.51 6.29
N ASP A 362 10.99 -15.78 6.66
CA ASP A 362 10.22 -16.18 7.81
C ASP A 362 10.75 -15.54 9.10
N LEU A 363 12.05 -15.29 9.25
CA LEU A 363 12.68 -14.76 10.46
C LEU A 363 12.70 -13.23 10.56
N GLU A 364 12.12 -12.49 9.61
CA GLU A 364 12.17 -11.01 9.58
C GLU A 364 11.53 -10.34 10.80
N ASP A 365 10.61 -11.01 11.49
CA ASP A 365 9.96 -10.52 12.70
C ASP A 365 10.81 -10.70 13.98
N ILE A 366 11.92 -11.43 13.90
CA ILE A 366 12.86 -11.65 15.00
C ILE A 366 14.03 -10.66 14.88
N PRO A 367 14.19 -9.68 15.80
CA PRO A 367 15.20 -8.64 15.68
C PRO A 367 16.63 -9.21 15.65
N GLN A 368 17.35 -9.00 14.54
CA GLN A 368 18.78 -9.29 14.45
C GLN A 368 19.56 -8.30 15.32
N ARG A 369 20.63 -8.75 15.98
CA ARG A 369 21.52 -7.87 16.76
C ARG A 369 22.05 -6.79 15.80
N GLN A 370 21.69 -5.53 16.02
CA GLN A 370 22.31 -4.42 15.29
C GLN A 370 23.80 -4.45 15.63
N LYS A 371 24.64 -4.57 14.60
CA LYS A 371 26.09 -4.38 14.72
C LYS A 371 26.39 -2.94 15.10
#